data_AF-A0A954MEI1-F1
#
_entry.id   AF-A0A954MEI1-F1
#
_cell.length_a   1.000
_cell.length_b   1.000
_cell.length_c   1.000
_cell.angle_alpha   90.00
_cell.angle_beta   90.00
_cell.angle_gamma   90.00
#
_symmetry.space_group_name_H-M   'P 1'
#
loop_
_entity.id
_entity.type
_entity.pdbx_description
1 polymer ?
#
loop_
_entity_poly.entity_id
_entity_poly.type
_entity_poly.pdbx_seq_one_letter_code
_entity_poly.pdbx_strand_id
1 'polypeptide(L)'
;MEVESVQVELLRLAAGKLRGEHKRALIAEVTVRLCGGKVRQAEDRFGWNRRCIRRGLAERESGEIIPANDAKTGRQRFEDLHPKFADDLRDIAEPQTQTDPELKSDRRYLNLTSTEVRTRLIDEKGWTDDELPAGRSMRRILNRMGYRLKKIQKGKPLKKTEHTDAIFENVQAVRSASRDDPQTLEISGDTKAKVAIGDYSRGGKNTDRFRRKSGQSVGS
;
A
#
# COMPACT_ATOMS: atom_id res chain seq x y z
N MET A 1 39.24 42.26 -30.24
CA MET A 1 39.06 40.82 -30.50
C MET A 1 39.11 40.01 -29.21
N GLU A 2 40.07 40.27 -28.30
CA GLU A 2 40.16 39.60 -26.99
C GLU A 2 38.96 39.86 -26.05
N VAL A 3 38.42 41.08 -26.01
CA VAL A 3 37.26 41.41 -25.15
C VAL A 3 36.00 40.64 -25.57
N GLU A 4 35.84 40.38 -26.86
CA GLU A 4 34.66 39.70 -27.41
C GLU A 4 34.69 38.19 -27.14
N SER A 5 35.88 37.57 -27.09
CA SER A 5 36.02 36.16 -26.71
C SER A 5 35.71 35.94 -25.23
N VAL A 6 36.21 36.81 -24.35
CA VAL A 6 35.94 36.75 -22.90
C VAL A 6 34.44 36.91 -22.62
N GLN A 7 33.75 37.80 -23.33
CA GLN A 7 32.30 37.96 -23.20
C GLN A 7 31.52 36.70 -23.62
N VAL A 8 31.92 36.06 -24.73
CA VAL A 8 31.29 34.81 -25.19
C VAL A 8 31.47 33.70 -24.15
N GLU A 9 32.65 33.57 -23.55
CA GLU A 9 32.94 32.58 -22.50
C GLU A 9 32.11 32.82 -21.23
N LEU A 10 32.05 34.07 -20.76
CA LEU A 10 31.25 34.43 -19.59
C LEU A 10 29.76 34.14 -19.79
N LEU A 11 29.21 34.47 -20.96
CA LEU A 11 27.80 34.19 -21.28
C LEU A 11 27.52 32.69 -21.39
N ARG A 12 28.44 31.91 -21.96
CA ARG A 12 28.35 30.44 -21.97
C ARG A 12 28.36 29.87 -20.56
N LEU A 13 29.24 30.37 -19.69
CA LEU A 13 29.35 29.96 -18.29
C LEU A 13 28.08 30.31 -17.50
N ALA A 14 27.54 31.51 -17.66
CA ALA A 14 26.30 31.93 -17.04
C ALA A 14 25.12 31.04 -17.47
N ALA A 15 24.96 30.81 -18.77
CA ALA A 15 23.94 29.89 -19.29
C ALA A 15 24.15 28.44 -18.85
N GLY A 16 25.39 28.02 -18.58
CA GLY A 16 25.72 26.70 -18.03
C GLY A 16 25.25 26.51 -16.59
N LYS A 17 25.27 27.57 -15.77
CA LYS A 17 24.84 27.54 -14.36
C LYS A 17 23.32 27.60 -14.18
N LEU A 18 22.60 28.21 -15.12
CA LEU A 18 21.14 28.29 -15.09
C LEU A 18 20.48 27.00 -15.57
N ARG A 19 19.26 26.72 -15.08
CA ARG A 19 18.45 25.56 -15.48
C ARG A 19 17.09 25.99 -16.01
N GLY A 20 16.44 25.09 -16.75
CA GLY A 20 15.04 25.24 -17.15
C GLY A 20 14.75 26.54 -17.89
N GLU A 21 13.74 27.26 -17.42
CA GLU A 21 13.25 28.53 -17.98
C GLU A 21 14.25 29.68 -17.84
N HIS A 22 14.93 29.82 -16.69
CA HIS A 22 15.89 30.92 -16.49
C HIS A 22 17.04 30.87 -17.48
N LYS A 23 17.51 29.66 -17.82
CA LYS A 23 18.51 29.46 -18.88
C LYS A 23 17.99 29.93 -20.24
N ARG A 24 16.74 29.59 -20.57
CA ARG A 24 16.11 29.96 -21.85
C ARG A 24 15.87 31.47 -21.94
N ALA A 25 15.43 32.10 -20.86
CA ALA A 25 15.24 33.54 -20.77
C ALA A 25 16.56 34.30 -21.00
N LEU A 26 17.66 33.89 -20.34
CA LEU A 26 18.98 34.48 -20.58
C LEU A 26 19.41 34.31 -22.04
N ILE A 27 19.31 33.09 -22.58
CA ILE A 27 19.68 32.78 -23.96
C ILE A 27 18.88 33.63 -24.95
N ALA A 28 17.57 33.78 -24.73
CA ALA A 28 16.69 34.57 -25.59
C ALA A 28 17.08 36.05 -25.57
N GLU A 29 17.30 36.62 -24.39
CA GLU A 29 17.67 38.01 -24.24
C GLU A 29 19.03 38.32 -24.89
N VAL A 30 20.01 37.44 -24.68
CA VAL A 30 21.32 37.54 -25.34
C VAL A 30 21.18 37.41 -26.87
N THR A 31 20.35 36.48 -27.35
CA THR A 31 20.12 36.29 -28.79
C THR A 31 19.49 37.53 -29.43
N VAL A 32 18.54 38.18 -28.76
CA VAL A 32 17.93 39.43 -29.25
C VAL A 32 18.96 40.55 -29.30
N ARG A 33 19.71 40.78 -28.21
CA ARG A 33 20.64 41.91 -28.10
C ARG A 33 21.89 41.77 -28.96
N LEU A 34 22.46 40.57 -29.07
CA LEU A 34 23.77 40.35 -29.71
C LEU A 34 23.68 39.66 -31.08
N CYS A 35 22.53 39.08 -31.43
CA CYS A 35 22.32 38.38 -32.70
C CYS A 35 21.06 38.84 -33.44
N GLY A 36 20.41 39.92 -32.99
CA GLY A 36 19.19 40.45 -33.62
C GLY A 36 18.04 39.43 -33.68
N GLY A 37 17.97 38.49 -32.73
CA GLY A 37 16.98 37.42 -32.72
C GLY A 37 17.29 36.25 -33.67
N LYS A 38 18.41 36.29 -34.41
CA LYS A 38 18.77 35.25 -35.40
C LYS A 38 19.35 34.01 -34.72
N VAL A 39 18.57 32.92 -34.75
CA VAL A 39 18.91 31.63 -34.13
C VAL A 39 20.23 31.03 -34.63
N ARG A 40 20.50 31.08 -35.95
CA ARG A 40 21.75 30.54 -36.52
C ARG A 40 22.98 31.29 -36.01
N GLN A 41 22.91 32.62 -35.97
CA GLN A 41 24.02 33.43 -35.47
C GLN A 41 24.33 33.17 -33.99
N ALA A 42 23.30 32.94 -33.17
CA ALA A 42 23.49 32.60 -31.76
C ALA A 42 24.06 31.18 -31.56
N GLU A 43 23.71 30.21 -32.41
CA GLU A 43 24.35 28.90 -32.44
C GLU A 43 25.83 29.01 -32.83
N ASP A 44 26.13 29.70 -33.93
CA ASP A 44 27.51 29.84 -34.42
C ASP A 44 28.40 30.57 -33.41
N ARG A 45 27.89 31.64 -32.78
CA ARG A 45 28.63 32.45 -31.81
C ARG A 45 28.74 31.80 -30.43
N PHE A 46 27.65 31.27 -29.89
CA PHE A 46 27.61 30.80 -28.50
C PHE A 46 27.57 29.27 -28.35
N GLY A 47 27.41 28.51 -29.43
CA GLY A 47 27.31 27.04 -29.39
C GLY A 47 26.02 26.54 -28.74
N TRP A 48 25.00 27.38 -28.62
CA TRP A 48 23.75 27.03 -27.96
C TRP A 48 22.81 26.25 -28.90
N ASN A 49 22.11 25.26 -28.35
CA ASN A 49 21.18 24.45 -29.11
C ASN A 49 20.02 25.30 -29.68
N ARG A 50 19.83 25.26 -31.00
CA ARG A 50 18.77 26.01 -31.72
C ARG A 50 17.37 25.81 -31.17
N ARG A 51 17.02 24.61 -30.68
CA ARG A 51 15.69 24.34 -30.09
C ARG A 51 15.51 25.09 -28.78
N CYS A 52 16.58 25.20 -27.98
CA CYS A 52 16.59 25.97 -26.73
C CYS A 52 16.41 27.48 -27.02
N ILE A 53 17.15 28.00 -28.01
CA ILE A 53 17.06 29.40 -28.45
C ILE A 53 15.65 29.72 -28.96
N ARG A 54 15.11 28.92 -29.90
CA ARG A 54 13.74 29.13 -30.44
C ARG A 54 12.68 29.12 -29.35
N ARG A 55 12.78 28.18 -28.41
CA ARG A 55 11.84 28.09 -27.29
C ARG A 55 11.94 29.32 -26.39
N GLY A 56 13.14 29.77 -26.04
CA GLY A 56 13.32 30.99 -25.25
C GLY A 56 12.82 32.25 -25.97
N LEU A 57 13.03 32.36 -27.28
CA LEU A 57 12.50 33.48 -28.08
C LEU A 57 10.97 33.48 -28.11
N ALA A 58 10.35 32.32 -28.32
CA ALA A 58 8.90 32.17 -28.30
C ALA A 58 8.31 32.47 -26.91
N GLU A 59 8.94 31.99 -25.83
CA GLU A 59 8.55 32.30 -24.44
C GLU A 59 8.64 33.81 -24.14
N ARG A 60 9.66 34.49 -24.68
CA ARG A 60 9.84 35.93 -24.54
C ARG A 60 8.80 36.72 -25.34
N GLU A 61 8.43 36.24 -26.52
CA GLU A 61 7.43 36.88 -27.38
C GLU A 61 6.01 36.71 -26.83
N SER A 62 5.67 35.52 -26.32
CA SER A 62 4.36 35.26 -25.71
C SER A 62 4.24 35.79 -24.29
N GLY A 63 5.36 36.01 -23.59
CA GLY A 63 5.37 36.35 -22.16
C GLY A 63 5.05 35.18 -21.23
N GLU A 64 4.92 33.97 -21.78
CA GLU A 64 4.52 32.76 -21.07
C GLU A 64 5.59 31.67 -21.16
N ILE A 65 5.82 30.95 -20.06
CA ILE A 65 6.71 29.79 -20.04
C ILE A 65 6.03 28.64 -20.79
N ILE A 66 6.60 28.24 -21.92
CA ILE A 66 6.16 27.07 -22.66
C ILE A 66 6.53 25.85 -21.82
N PRO A 67 5.58 25.01 -21.39
CA PRO A 67 5.87 23.85 -20.56
C PRO A 67 6.68 22.80 -21.34
N ALA A 68 7.50 22.02 -20.64
CA ALA A 68 8.14 20.87 -21.25
C ALA A 68 7.06 19.82 -21.57
N ASN A 69 7.17 19.17 -22.74
CA ASN A 69 6.17 18.19 -23.19
C ASN A 69 6.33 16.83 -22.50
N ASP A 70 6.76 16.84 -21.24
CA ASP A 70 7.13 15.65 -20.46
C ASP A 70 5.92 14.73 -20.30
N ALA A 71 4.71 15.30 -20.28
CA ALA A 71 3.44 14.58 -20.22
C ALA A 71 3.18 13.66 -21.43
N LYS A 72 3.82 13.90 -22.59
CA LYS A 72 3.66 13.07 -23.80
C LYS A 72 4.80 12.09 -24.03
N THR A 73 5.85 12.12 -23.23
CA THR A 73 7.03 11.24 -23.34
C THR A 73 7.09 10.29 -22.16
N GLY A 74 6.31 9.22 -22.24
CA GLY A 74 6.33 8.12 -21.28
C GLY A 74 5.56 6.92 -21.82
N ARG A 75 5.85 5.72 -21.29
CA ARG A 75 5.02 4.54 -21.58
C ARG A 75 3.62 4.82 -21.03
N GLN A 76 2.61 4.75 -21.90
CA GLN A 76 1.22 4.87 -21.49
C GLN A 76 0.91 3.84 -20.41
N ARG A 77 0.07 4.22 -19.44
CA ARG A 77 -0.30 3.29 -18.38
C ARG A 77 -1.16 2.19 -18.97
N PHE A 78 -1.08 1.01 -18.38
CA PHE A 78 -1.79 -0.16 -18.91
C PHE A 78 -3.31 0.06 -18.90
N GLU A 79 -3.82 0.65 -17.82
CA GLU A 79 -5.23 1.03 -17.67
C GLU A 79 -5.71 2.09 -18.67
N ASP A 80 -4.80 2.95 -19.17
CA ASP A 80 -5.12 3.96 -20.17
C ASP A 80 -5.10 3.35 -21.59
N LEU A 81 -4.18 2.40 -21.83
CA LEU A 81 -4.03 1.69 -23.10
C LEU A 81 -5.15 0.66 -23.33
N HIS A 82 -5.67 0.07 -22.25
CA HIS A 82 -6.71 -0.95 -22.28
C HIS A 82 -7.94 -0.51 -21.47
N PRO A 83 -8.83 0.35 -22.04
CA PRO A 83 -10.01 0.85 -21.34
C PRO A 83 -10.94 -0.26 -20.86
N LYS A 84 -11.17 -1.29 -21.69
CA LYS A 84 -12.00 -2.46 -21.32
C LYS A 84 -11.48 -3.17 -20.08
N PHE A 85 -10.16 -3.35 -19.98
CA PHE A 85 -9.53 -3.92 -18.79
C PHE A 85 -9.79 -3.06 -17.56
N ALA A 86 -9.71 -1.73 -17.70
CA ALA A 86 -9.99 -0.82 -16.59
C ALA A 86 -11.46 -0.90 -16.15
N ASP A 87 -12.40 -1.02 -17.09
CA ASP A 87 -13.82 -1.17 -16.80
C ASP A 87 -14.11 -2.49 -16.07
N ASP A 88 -13.59 -3.61 -16.59
CA ASP A 88 -13.70 -4.93 -15.94
C ASP A 88 -13.07 -4.95 -14.54
N LEU A 89 -11.95 -4.24 -14.37
CA LEU A 89 -11.31 -4.11 -13.07
C LEU A 89 -12.19 -3.33 -12.09
N ARG A 90 -12.91 -2.29 -12.55
CA ARG A 90 -13.87 -1.55 -11.71
C ARG A 90 -15.06 -2.43 -11.34
N ASP A 91 -15.59 -3.21 -12.28
CA ASP A 91 -16.71 -4.11 -12.02
C ASP A 91 -16.40 -5.13 -10.91
N ILE A 92 -15.17 -5.65 -10.87
CA ILE A 92 -14.73 -6.58 -9.82
C ILE A 92 -14.43 -5.84 -8.50
N ALA A 93 -13.83 -4.65 -8.58
CA ALA A 93 -13.34 -3.93 -7.40
C ALA A 93 -14.43 -3.14 -6.66
N GLU A 94 -15.31 -2.42 -7.37
CA GLU A 94 -16.33 -1.54 -6.77
C GLU A 94 -17.24 -2.26 -5.77
N PRO A 95 -17.81 -3.45 -6.05
CA PRO A 95 -18.69 -4.15 -5.10
C PRO A 95 -18.00 -4.56 -3.80
N GLN A 96 -16.67 -4.72 -3.83
CA GLN A 96 -15.85 -5.12 -2.69
C GLN A 96 -15.11 -3.95 -2.05
N THR A 97 -15.36 -2.73 -2.54
CA THR A 97 -14.73 -1.51 -2.06
C THR A 97 -15.50 -0.94 -0.87
N GLN A 98 -14.76 -0.51 0.14
CA GLN A 98 -15.29 0.21 1.29
C GLN A 98 -14.61 1.57 1.40
N THR A 99 -15.38 2.59 1.75
CA THR A 99 -14.85 3.92 2.07
C THR A 99 -14.01 3.85 3.36
N ASP A 100 -13.14 4.82 3.56
CA ASP A 100 -12.40 4.97 4.80
C ASP A 100 -13.33 4.88 6.03
N PRO A 101 -13.14 3.90 6.94
CA PRO A 101 -14.02 3.73 8.09
C PRO A 101 -14.10 4.94 9.01
N GLU A 102 -13.05 5.76 9.05
CA GLU A 102 -13.04 7.01 9.83
C GLU A 102 -13.66 8.19 9.08
N LEU A 103 -13.99 8.03 7.79
CA LEU A 103 -14.50 9.07 6.88
C LEU A 103 -13.62 10.33 6.85
N LYS A 104 -12.34 10.20 7.18
CA LYS A 104 -11.35 11.31 7.16
C LYS A 104 -10.70 11.48 5.79
N SER A 105 -10.88 10.51 4.89
CA SER A 105 -10.28 10.53 3.57
C SER A 105 -11.18 9.89 2.52
N ASP A 106 -11.05 10.34 1.28
CA ASP A 106 -11.73 9.76 0.11
C ASP A 106 -11.09 8.42 -0.33
N ARG A 107 -10.32 7.78 0.56
CA ARG A 107 -9.62 6.54 0.25
C ARG A 107 -10.62 5.40 0.15
N ARG A 108 -10.47 4.63 -0.93
CA ARG A 108 -11.22 3.40 -1.19
C ARG A 108 -10.36 2.20 -0.83
N TYR A 109 -10.88 1.38 0.07
CA TYR A 109 -10.23 0.18 0.54
C TYR A 109 -10.85 -1.06 -0.10
N LEU A 110 -10.01 -1.84 -0.77
CA LEU A 110 -10.37 -3.11 -1.37
C LEU A 110 -9.94 -4.24 -0.43
N ASN A 111 -10.82 -5.22 -0.22
CA ASN A 111 -10.53 -6.42 0.57
C ASN A 111 -9.89 -7.56 -0.26
N LEU A 112 -9.83 -7.42 -1.59
CA LEU A 112 -9.26 -8.37 -2.54
C LEU A 112 -7.77 -8.12 -2.77
N THR A 113 -6.99 -9.19 -2.77
CA THR A 113 -5.57 -9.11 -3.15
C THR A 113 -5.41 -8.97 -4.66
N SER A 114 -4.28 -8.42 -5.13
CA SER A 114 -3.99 -8.32 -6.56
C SER A 114 -3.98 -9.65 -7.29
N THR A 115 -3.63 -10.74 -6.60
CA THR A 115 -3.66 -12.10 -7.16
C THR A 115 -5.09 -12.58 -7.32
N GLU A 116 -5.93 -12.37 -6.30
CA GLU A 116 -7.35 -12.74 -6.35
C GLU A 116 -8.12 -11.95 -7.41
N VAL A 117 -7.83 -10.65 -7.55
CA VAL A 117 -8.38 -9.84 -8.64
C VAL A 117 -7.98 -10.39 -10.00
N ARG A 118 -6.73 -10.85 -10.17
CA ARG A 118 -6.27 -11.48 -11.42
C ARG A 118 -7.03 -12.77 -11.70
N THR A 119 -7.23 -13.61 -10.69
CA THR A 119 -8.02 -14.84 -10.81
C THR A 119 -9.46 -14.54 -11.22
N ARG A 120 -10.12 -13.55 -10.60
CA ARG A 120 -11.48 -13.15 -10.98
C ARG A 120 -11.59 -12.57 -12.38
N LEU A 121 -10.58 -11.84 -12.85
CA LEU A 121 -10.54 -11.38 -14.24
C LEU A 121 -10.50 -12.56 -15.23
N ILE A 122 -9.84 -13.66 -14.88
CA ILE A 122 -9.82 -14.87 -15.70
C ILE A 122 -11.18 -15.57 -15.60
N ASP A 123 -11.66 -15.82 -14.38
CA ASP A 123 -12.85 -16.65 -14.13
C ASP A 123 -14.17 -15.97 -14.51
N GLU A 124 -14.34 -14.68 -14.20
CA GLU A 124 -15.60 -13.94 -14.38
C GLU A 124 -15.64 -13.15 -15.69
N LYS A 125 -14.47 -12.70 -16.18
CA LYS A 125 -14.35 -11.80 -17.34
C LYS A 125 -13.66 -12.45 -18.55
N GLY A 126 -13.12 -13.67 -18.40
CA GLY A 126 -12.58 -14.46 -19.51
C GLY A 126 -11.22 -13.98 -20.04
N TRP A 127 -10.47 -13.20 -19.26
CA TRP A 127 -9.12 -12.78 -19.64
C TRP A 127 -8.14 -13.95 -19.64
N THR A 128 -7.15 -13.93 -20.52
CA THR A 128 -6.07 -14.93 -20.51
C THR A 128 -4.91 -14.49 -19.61
N ASP A 129 -4.09 -15.44 -19.14
CA ASP A 129 -2.97 -15.13 -18.24
C ASP A 129 -1.94 -14.17 -18.88
N ASP A 130 -1.72 -14.31 -20.19
CA ASP A 130 -0.77 -13.54 -21.00
C ASP A 130 -1.20 -12.08 -21.24
N GLU A 131 -2.51 -11.83 -21.28
CA GLU A 131 -3.06 -10.49 -21.45
C GLU A 131 -3.01 -9.67 -20.14
N LEU A 132 -2.93 -10.36 -19.00
CA LEU A 132 -3.01 -9.73 -17.69
C LEU A 132 -1.64 -9.29 -17.16
N PRO A 133 -1.54 -8.08 -16.59
CA PRO A 133 -0.33 -7.65 -15.89
C PRO A 133 0.02 -8.60 -14.74
N ALA A 134 1.33 -8.82 -14.53
CA ALA A 134 1.83 -9.55 -13.37
C ALA A 134 1.32 -8.93 -12.04
N GLY A 135 1.19 -9.75 -10.99
CA GLY A 135 0.54 -9.34 -9.73
C GLY A 135 1.08 -8.04 -9.11
N ARG A 136 2.39 -7.76 -9.21
CA ARG A 136 2.98 -6.49 -8.74
C ARG A 136 2.50 -5.28 -9.57
N SER A 137 2.38 -5.45 -10.88
CA SER A 137 1.85 -4.44 -11.79
C SER A 137 0.36 -4.23 -11.56
N MET A 138 -0.41 -5.31 -11.40
CA MET A 138 -1.83 -5.28 -11.04
C MET A 138 -2.06 -4.44 -9.77
N ARG A 139 -1.29 -4.69 -8.70
CA ARG A 139 -1.35 -3.89 -7.46
C ARG A 139 -1.08 -2.41 -7.70
N ARG A 140 -0.10 -2.07 -8.55
CA ARG A 140 0.20 -0.66 -8.88
C ARG A 140 -0.94 -0.02 -9.67
N ILE A 141 -1.57 -0.74 -10.59
CA ILE A 141 -2.72 -0.28 -11.36
C ILE A 141 -3.89 0.00 -10.41
N LEU A 142 -4.27 -0.97 -9.57
CA LEU A 142 -5.32 -0.81 -8.55
C LEU A 142 -5.09 0.43 -7.68
N ASN A 143 -3.86 0.60 -7.16
CA ASN A 143 -3.51 1.77 -6.36
C ASN A 143 -3.65 3.11 -7.11
N ARG A 144 -3.31 3.15 -8.41
CA ARG A 144 -3.47 4.35 -9.26
C ARG A 144 -4.93 4.64 -9.56
N MET A 145 -5.76 3.60 -9.71
CA MET A 145 -7.21 3.71 -9.85
C MET A 145 -7.93 4.01 -8.52
N GLY A 146 -7.19 4.12 -7.41
CA GLY A 146 -7.72 4.54 -6.10
C GLY A 146 -8.05 3.38 -5.15
N TYR A 147 -7.93 2.12 -5.59
CA TYR A 147 -8.22 0.93 -4.79
C TYR A 147 -6.99 0.50 -3.99
N ARG A 148 -7.04 0.64 -2.67
CA ARG A 148 -5.94 0.24 -1.77
C ARG A 148 -6.30 -1.01 -1.01
N LEU A 149 -5.42 -2.02 -1.03
CA LEU A 149 -5.61 -3.21 -0.22
C LEU A 149 -5.60 -2.87 1.28
N LYS A 150 -6.66 -3.23 1.99
CA LYS A 150 -6.72 -3.21 3.46
C LYS A 150 -7.38 -4.49 3.93
N LYS A 151 -6.78 -5.13 4.93
CA LYS A 151 -7.45 -6.20 5.65
C LYS A 151 -8.53 -5.57 6.52
N ILE A 152 -9.79 -5.80 6.15
CA ILE A 152 -10.94 -5.29 6.90
C ILE A 152 -11.58 -6.46 7.64
N GLN A 153 -11.98 -6.20 8.88
CA GLN A 153 -12.67 -7.18 9.70
C GLN A 153 -14.08 -7.38 9.14
N LYS A 154 -14.38 -8.58 8.61
CA LYS A 154 -15.65 -8.88 7.91
C LYS A 154 -16.88 -8.94 8.83
N GLY A 155 -16.69 -9.03 10.16
CA GLY A 155 -17.79 -9.03 11.12
C GLY A 155 -17.30 -9.01 12.57
N LYS A 156 -18.19 -8.57 13.48
CA LYS A 156 -18.01 -8.79 14.92
C LYS A 156 -18.42 -10.24 15.21
N PRO A 157 -17.57 -11.09 15.82
CA PRO A 157 -17.98 -12.44 16.19
C PRO A 157 -19.19 -12.40 17.13
N LEU A 158 -20.17 -13.28 16.87
CA LEU A 158 -21.39 -13.38 17.67
C LEU A 158 -20.99 -13.90 19.06
N LYS A 159 -21.11 -13.04 20.09
CA LYS A 159 -20.65 -13.38 21.45
C LYS A 159 -21.48 -14.47 22.15
N LYS A 160 -22.76 -14.63 21.77
CA LYS A 160 -23.67 -15.66 22.27
C LYS A 160 -24.48 -16.22 21.10
N THR A 161 -24.61 -17.55 21.04
CA THR A 161 -25.50 -18.27 20.12
C THR A 161 -26.77 -18.68 20.86
N GLU A 162 -27.86 -18.98 20.14
CA GLU A 162 -29.15 -19.37 20.75
C GLU A 162 -29.03 -20.61 21.64
N HIS A 163 -28.10 -21.52 21.32
CA HIS A 163 -27.87 -22.75 22.09
C HIS A 163 -26.94 -22.57 23.30
N THR A 164 -26.44 -21.35 23.56
CA THR A 164 -25.47 -21.13 24.63
C THR A 164 -26.01 -21.57 25.98
N ASP A 165 -27.24 -21.15 26.31
CA ASP A 165 -27.84 -21.43 27.61
C ASP A 165 -28.22 -22.92 27.73
N ALA A 166 -28.73 -23.53 26.64
CA ALA A 166 -29.01 -24.97 26.59
C ALA A 166 -27.76 -25.85 26.79
N ILE A 167 -26.60 -25.42 26.27
CA ILE A 167 -25.32 -26.11 26.50
C ILE A 167 -24.96 -26.06 27.99
N PHE A 168 -25.08 -24.88 28.63
CA PHE A 168 -24.74 -24.74 30.04
C PHE A 168 -25.73 -25.46 30.97
N GLU A 169 -27.02 -25.47 30.65
CA GLU A 169 -28.04 -26.25 31.37
C GLU A 169 -27.72 -27.74 31.30
N ASN A 170 -27.38 -28.27 30.12
CA ASN A 170 -26.98 -29.67 29.98
C ASN A 170 -25.72 -30.00 30.79
N VAL A 171 -24.69 -29.13 30.74
CA VAL A 171 -23.47 -29.30 31.55
C VAL A 171 -23.79 -29.29 33.05
N GLN A 172 -24.70 -28.44 33.51
CA GLN A 172 -25.14 -28.41 34.90
C GLN A 172 -25.90 -29.69 35.29
N ALA A 173 -26.81 -30.16 34.44
CA ALA A 173 -27.58 -31.39 34.67
C ALA A 173 -26.68 -32.63 34.75
N VAL A 174 -25.68 -32.73 33.87
CA VAL A 174 -24.68 -33.81 33.93
C VAL A 174 -23.85 -33.71 35.20
N ARG A 175 -23.42 -32.50 35.59
CA ARG A 175 -22.66 -32.29 36.84
C ARG A 175 -23.47 -32.67 38.09
N SER A 176 -24.76 -32.32 38.15
CA SER A 176 -25.61 -32.70 39.29
C SER A 176 -25.78 -34.21 39.36
N ALA A 177 -26.09 -34.86 38.23
CA ALA A 177 -26.24 -36.32 38.20
C ALA A 177 -24.96 -37.06 38.61
N SER A 178 -23.79 -36.56 38.18
CA SER A 178 -22.49 -37.13 38.56
C SER A 178 -22.09 -36.89 40.02
N ARG A 179 -22.63 -35.86 40.69
CA ARG A 179 -22.36 -35.61 42.12
C ARG A 179 -23.11 -36.57 43.04
N ASP A 180 -24.28 -37.02 42.60
CA ASP A 180 -25.14 -37.92 43.39
C ASP A 180 -24.73 -39.40 43.24
N ASP A 181 -23.85 -39.73 42.28
CA ASP A 181 -23.33 -41.08 42.08
C ASP A 181 -22.07 -41.36 42.94
N PRO A 182 -22.14 -42.27 43.91
CA PRO A 182 -21.00 -42.63 44.76
C PRO A 182 -19.82 -43.26 44.01
N GLN A 183 -20.03 -43.76 42.79
CA GLN A 183 -18.97 -44.37 41.97
C GLN A 183 -18.29 -43.37 41.03
N THR A 184 -18.81 -42.14 40.93
CA THR A 184 -18.26 -41.10 40.07
C THR A 184 -17.46 -40.09 40.89
N LEU A 185 -16.24 -39.79 40.42
CA LEU A 185 -15.33 -38.86 41.10
C LEU A 185 -15.10 -37.63 40.21
N GLU A 186 -15.54 -36.45 40.66
CA GLU A 186 -15.35 -35.18 39.95
C GLU A 186 -13.91 -34.64 40.19
N ILE A 187 -13.14 -34.44 39.11
CA ILE A 187 -11.80 -33.84 39.18
C ILE A 187 -11.84 -32.50 38.44
N SER A 188 -11.72 -31.40 39.18
CA SER A 188 -11.54 -30.06 38.62
C SER A 188 -10.08 -29.62 38.77
N GLY A 189 -9.40 -29.32 37.66
CA GLY A 189 -8.04 -28.81 37.65
C GLY A 189 -7.95 -27.48 36.91
N ASP A 190 -7.84 -26.37 37.65
CA ASP A 190 -7.45 -25.08 37.07
C ASP A 190 -6.03 -24.75 37.53
N THR A 191 -5.06 -24.99 36.66
CA THR A 191 -3.66 -24.67 36.93
C THR A 191 -3.10 -23.87 35.77
N LYS A 192 -2.67 -22.64 36.07
CA LYS A 192 -2.01 -21.77 35.09
C LYS A 192 -0.62 -22.26 34.68
N ALA A 193 -0.05 -23.20 35.43
CA ALA A 193 1.25 -23.80 35.21
C ALA A 193 1.14 -25.33 35.11
N LYS A 194 2.08 -25.96 34.40
CA LYS A 194 2.12 -27.42 34.21
C LYS A 194 2.31 -28.13 35.56
N VAL A 195 1.31 -28.89 36.01
CA VAL A 195 1.36 -29.71 37.22
C VAL A 195 1.34 -31.19 36.83
N ALA A 196 2.26 -31.98 37.37
CA ALA A 196 2.27 -33.43 37.20
C ALA A 196 1.23 -34.06 38.15
N ILE A 197 0.37 -34.94 37.63
CA ILE A 197 -0.68 -35.63 38.39
C ILE A 197 -0.10 -36.97 38.90
N GLY A 198 -0.17 -37.22 40.21
CA GLY A 198 0.38 -38.39 40.91
C GLY A 198 1.04 -38.01 42.24
N ASP A 199 1.83 -38.90 42.84
CA ASP A 199 2.57 -38.65 44.11
C ASP A 199 3.77 -37.70 43.92
N TYR A 200 3.50 -36.48 43.46
CA TYR A 200 4.50 -35.46 43.19
C TYR A 200 4.27 -34.26 44.13
N SER A 201 5.35 -33.83 44.79
CA SER A 201 5.41 -32.59 45.58
C SER A 201 6.27 -31.57 44.82
N ARG A 202 6.07 -30.27 45.04
CA ARG A 202 6.71 -29.14 44.31
C ARG A 202 8.25 -29.17 44.42
N GLY A 203 8.89 -30.06 43.68
CA GLY A 203 10.33 -30.36 43.73
C GLY A 203 10.72 -31.78 43.29
N GLY A 204 9.78 -32.72 43.12
CA GLY A 204 10.07 -34.07 42.64
C GLY A 204 9.05 -35.14 43.07
N LYS A 205 9.33 -36.41 42.75
CA LYS A 205 8.51 -37.56 43.16
C LYS A 205 8.66 -37.78 44.67
N ASN A 206 7.55 -37.81 45.41
CA ASN A 206 7.59 -38.06 46.85
C ASN A 206 8.14 -39.47 47.11
N THR A 207 9.14 -39.56 47.99
CA THR A 207 9.78 -40.84 48.36
C THR A 207 9.10 -41.52 49.54
N ASP A 208 8.22 -40.83 50.25
CA ASP A 208 7.61 -41.32 51.48
C ASP A 208 6.22 -41.92 51.21
N ARG A 209 6.10 -43.26 51.28
CA ARG A 209 4.88 -44.00 50.94
C ARG A 209 3.89 -44.15 52.12
N PHE A 210 4.24 -43.71 53.32
CA PHE A 210 3.40 -43.93 54.50
C PHE A 210 3.23 -42.68 55.39
N ARG A 211 2.03 -42.10 55.26
CA ARG A 211 1.20 -41.52 56.34
C ARG A 211 1.66 -40.18 56.95
N ARG A 212 0.92 -39.12 56.61
CA ARG A 212 0.49 -38.11 57.59
C ARG A 212 -1.02 -37.89 57.47
N LYS A 213 -1.73 -37.91 58.60
CA LYS A 213 -3.13 -37.46 58.68
C LYS A 213 -3.14 -35.97 58.33
N SER A 214 -3.76 -35.58 57.23
CA SER A 214 -4.05 -34.17 56.96
C SER A 214 -5.16 -33.71 57.91
N GLY A 215 -4.89 -32.64 58.66
CA GLY A 215 -5.88 -31.93 59.45
C GLY A 215 -6.90 -31.23 58.55
N GLN A 216 -8.09 -30.93 59.11
CA GLN A 216 -9.17 -30.21 58.44
C GLN A 216 -8.66 -28.86 57.90
N SER A 217 -8.70 -28.69 56.57
CA SER A 217 -8.56 -27.37 55.96
C SER A 217 -9.92 -26.68 55.96
N VAL A 218 -10.05 -25.63 56.76
CA VAL A 218 -11.12 -24.64 56.65
C VAL A 218 -10.70 -23.69 55.53
N GLY A 219 -11.50 -23.58 54.47
CA GLY A 219 -11.23 -22.68 53.34
C GLY A 219 -12.31 -21.61 53.22
N SER A 220 -11.88 -20.35 53.23
CA SER A 220 -12.66 -19.18 52.82
C SER A 220 -12.71 -19.04 51.30
#